data_AF-A0A161M7Z1-F1
#
_entry.id   AF-A0A161M7Z1-F1
#
_cell.length_a   1.000
_cell.length_b   1.000
_cell.length_c   1.000
_cell.angle_alpha   90.00
_cell.angle_beta   90.00
_cell.angle_gamma   90.00
#
_symmetry.space_group_name_H-M   'P 1'
#
loop_
_entity.id
_entity.type
_entity.pdbx_description
1 polymer ?
#
loop_
_entity_poly.entity_id
_entity_poly.type
_entity_poly.pdbx_seq_one_letter_code
_entity_poly.pdbx_strand_id
1 'polypeptide(L)'
;MSAKAIREATGKDLLNRHLLCSSAVKCRFASVTENTHWKELANEHPWLKTQQLVVKPDQLIKRRGKLGLIKVNTDLAGAEQWIRQRMGKEQEVGKARGKLKNFLIEPFIRHEPTEEAYVCIYSERHADVILFHHEGGVDIGDVDAKALRLSIPVESCLSLDDIQEKLLVAMPESKKKMLVNFISSLYKLYCDLYFTYLEVNPLVVTDDSIYVLDLAAKLDSTADFICRQAWGDIDYPPPFGRDAYPEEAYIADLDSKSGASLKLTILNKSGRIWTMVAGGGASVIYSDTICDYGGASELANYGEYSGAPSEQQTYEYAKTILSLMTQEKHPEGKVLITGGGIANFTNVAATFKGIVTALTEYQTKLLEHNISIYVRRAGPNYQEGLRIIRDVGKTLRIPIHVFGPETHMTAIVGMALGKRPIPKEAEQEFSTANFLLPGGQNQRAPSPHKQLLGEKLYNSVDCGDGSQGDHMYRPLFTSESKSIIWGMQTRAVQSMLDFDFVCRREEPSVACLVYPFTGDHKLKFYWGH
;
A
#
# COMPACT_ATOMS: atom_id res chain seq x y z
N MET A 1 -6.79 -4.70 -0.57
CA MET A 1 -7.36 -3.34 -0.54
C MET A 1 -6.27 -2.36 -0.19
N SER A 2 -6.13 -1.29 -0.97
CA SER A 2 -5.16 -0.22 -0.72
C SER A 2 -5.91 1.10 -0.75
N ALA A 3 -6.40 1.54 0.41
CA ALA A 3 -7.02 2.85 0.56
C ALA A 3 -5.98 3.95 0.34
N LYS A 4 -6.09 4.71 -0.74
CA LYS A 4 -5.17 5.81 -1.08
C LYS A 4 -5.89 7.14 -0.96
N ALA A 5 -5.22 8.11 -0.33
CA ALA A 5 -5.74 9.46 -0.22
C ALA A 5 -5.70 10.17 -1.58
N ILE A 6 -6.71 11.01 -1.82
CA ILE A 6 -6.80 11.87 -2.99
C ILE A 6 -6.73 13.34 -2.57
N ARG A 7 -6.36 14.20 -3.50
CA ARG A 7 -6.41 15.66 -3.30
C ARG A 7 -7.83 16.14 -3.05
N GLU A 8 -7.97 17.26 -2.36
CA GLU A 8 -9.27 17.88 -2.12
C GLU A 8 -9.95 18.25 -3.45
N ALA A 9 -9.19 18.79 -4.40
CA ALA A 9 -9.68 19.11 -5.74
C ALA A 9 -10.28 17.88 -6.46
N THR A 10 -9.59 16.74 -6.38
CA THR A 10 -10.05 15.48 -6.99
C THR A 10 -11.33 14.97 -6.34
N GLY A 11 -11.41 15.00 -5.02
CA GLY A 11 -12.63 14.61 -4.33
C GLY A 11 -13.80 15.53 -4.68
N LYS A 12 -13.59 16.86 -4.71
CA LYS A 12 -14.62 17.85 -5.08
C LYS A 12 -15.07 17.70 -6.54
N ASP A 13 -14.17 17.36 -7.44
CA ASP A 13 -14.51 17.01 -8.82
C ASP A 13 -15.43 15.78 -8.89
N LEU A 14 -15.11 14.71 -8.16
CA LEU A 14 -15.96 13.50 -8.09
C LEU A 14 -17.34 13.83 -7.53
N LEU A 15 -17.43 14.65 -6.47
CA LEU A 15 -18.69 15.15 -5.93
C LEU A 15 -19.48 15.95 -6.98
N ASN A 16 -18.83 16.86 -7.70
CA ASN A 16 -19.50 17.67 -8.73
C ASN A 16 -20.08 16.86 -9.88
N ARG A 17 -19.44 15.73 -10.24
CA ARG A 17 -19.85 14.87 -11.35
C ARG A 17 -20.92 13.87 -10.96
N HIS A 18 -20.88 13.36 -9.72
CA HIS A 18 -21.65 12.19 -9.33
C HIS A 18 -22.63 12.40 -8.17
N LEU A 19 -22.53 13.52 -7.41
CA LEU A 19 -23.43 13.76 -6.28
C LEU A 19 -24.82 14.18 -6.77
N LEU A 20 -25.80 13.31 -6.57
CA LEU A 20 -27.20 13.56 -6.94
C LEU A 20 -27.93 14.25 -5.78
N CYS A 21 -27.67 15.53 -5.55
CA CYS A 21 -28.37 16.34 -4.55
C CYS A 21 -28.59 17.77 -5.06
N SER A 22 -29.84 18.17 -5.26
CA SER A 22 -30.16 19.51 -5.79
C SER A 22 -29.82 20.65 -4.84
N SER A 23 -29.78 20.37 -3.54
CA SER A 23 -29.42 21.35 -2.50
C SER A 23 -27.92 21.51 -2.33
N ALA A 24 -27.10 20.60 -2.88
CA ALA A 24 -25.65 20.72 -2.83
C ALA A 24 -25.16 21.64 -3.94
N VAL A 25 -24.53 22.75 -3.57
CA VAL A 25 -23.93 23.67 -4.53
C VAL A 25 -22.66 23.06 -5.10
N LYS A 26 -22.51 23.12 -6.43
CA LYS A 26 -21.29 22.64 -7.09
C LYS A 26 -20.06 23.37 -6.55
N CYS A 27 -19.04 22.60 -6.19
CA CYS A 27 -17.74 23.09 -5.74
C CYS A 27 -17.05 23.80 -6.91
N ARG A 28 -16.82 25.10 -6.79
CA ARG A 28 -16.00 25.85 -7.75
C ARG A 28 -14.60 25.99 -7.19
N PHE A 29 -13.61 25.50 -7.93
CA PHE A 29 -12.23 25.55 -7.50
C PHE A 29 -11.29 25.72 -8.69
N ALA A 30 -10.09 26.23 -8.41
CA ALA A 30 -9.01 26.39 -9.36
C ALA A 30 -7.70 25.92 -8.71
N SER A 31 -7.03 24.96 -9.34
CA SER A 31 -5.75 24.41 -8.84
C SER A 31 -4.58 25.25 -9.34
N VAL A 32 -3.63 25.56 -8.46
CA VAL A 32 -2.45 26.37 -8.77
C VAL A 32 -1.18 25.63 -8.40
N THR A 33 -0.28 25.50 -9.37
CA THR A 33 1.06 24.93 -9.24
C THR A 33 2.12 25.97 -9.61
N GLU A 34 3.40 25.60 -9.52
CA GLU A 34 4.51 26.44 -9.97
C GLU A 34 4.45 26.78 -11.48
N ASN A 35 3.79 25.94 -12.29
CA ASN A 35 3.68 26.09 -13.74
C ASN A 35 2.41 26.83 -14.17
N THR A 36 1.57 27.28 -13.23
CA THR A 36 0.28 27.90 -13.56
C THR A 36 0.46 29.33 -14.10
N HIS A 37 -0.13 29.60 -15.26
CA HIS A 37 -0.21 30.93 -15.84
C HIS A 37 -1.48 31.67 -15.37
N TRP A 38 -1.32 32.67 -14.50
CA TRP A 38 -2.43 33.40 -13.85
C TRP A 38 -3.45 34.03 -14.81
N LYS A 39 -2.99 34.53 -15.97
CA LYS A 39 -3.89 35.13 -16.98
C LYS A 39 -4.82 34.08 -17.60
N GLU A 40 -4.28 32.90 -17.90
CA GLU A 40 -5.03 31.77 -18.47
C GLU A 40 -6.01 31.22 -17.43
N LEU A 41 -5.53 31.01 -16.19
CA LEU A 41 -6.36 30.57 -15.07
C LEU A 41 -7.57 31.51 -14.86
N ALA A 42 -7.36 32.82 -14.92
CA ALA A 42 -8.43 33.80 -14.74
C ALA A 42 -9.38 33.91 -15.95
N ASN A 43 -8.99 33.40 -17.12
CA ASN A 43 -9.84 33.30 -18.30
C ASN A 43 -10.66 32.01 -18.29
N GLU A 44 -10.06 30.89 -17.87
CA GLU A 44 -10.74 29.61 -17.66
C GLU A 44 -11.75 29.66 -16.50
N HIS A 45 -11.45 30.46 -15.48
CA HIS A 45 -12.28 30.65 -14.30
C HIS A 45 -12.62 32.13 -14.07
N PRO A 46 -13.56 32.72 -14.86
CA PRO A 46 -13.89 34.15 -14.78
C PRO A 46 -14.36 34.62 -13.40
N TRP A 47 -14.94 33.72 -12.60
CA TRP A 47 -15.39 34.00 -11.24
C TRP A 47 -14.27 34.41 -10.28
N LEU A 48 -13.01 34.05 -10.60
CA LEU A 48 -11.84 34.50 -9.84
C LEU A 48 -11.70 36.03 -9.81
N LYS A 49 -12.20 36.73 -10.85
CA LYS A 49 -12.09 38.19 -10.97
C LYS A 49 -13.19 38.95 -10.24
N THR A 50 -14.32 38.29 -9.95
CA THR A 50 -15.55 38.95 -9.49
C THR A 50 -15.92 38.63 -8.05
N GLN A 51 -15.40 37.53 -7.50
CA GLN A 51 -15.76 37.04 -6.17
C GLN A 51 -14.60 37.16 -5.19
N GLN A 52 -14.94 37.28 -3.91
CA GLN A 52 -13.99 37.07 -2.83
C GLN A 52 -13.60 35.59 -2.80
N LEU A 53 -12.36 35.30 -2.42
CA LEU A 53 -11.72 34.00 -2.55
C LEU A 53 -11.18 33.51 -1.21
N VAL A 54 -11.00 32.19 -1.15
CA VAL A 54 -10.23 31.47 -0.15
C VAL A 54 -9.11 30.74 -0.87
N VAL A 55 -7.92 30.75 -0.29
CA VAL A 55 -6.77 30.00 -0.82
C VAL A 55 -6.10 29.18 0.27
N LYS A 56 -5.77 27.93 -0.07
CA LYS A 56 -5.19 26.93 0.84
C LYS A 56 -4.31 25.93 0.07
N PRO A 57 -3.30 25.30 0.71
CA PRO A 57 -2.54 24.23 0.07
C PRO A 57 -3.38 22.95 -0.03
N ASP A 58 -3.20 22.21 -1.12
CA ASP A 58 -3.87 20.94 -1.39
C ASP A 58 -2.83 19.83 -1.62
N GLN A 59 -2.27 19.37 -0.50
CA GLN A 59 -1.21 18.36 -0.39
C GLN A 59 -1.42 17.45 0.83
N LEU A 60 -2.67 17.07 1.11
CA LEU A 60 -3.04 16.19 2.24
C LEU A 60 -2.66 16.75 3.63
N ILE A 61 -2.51 18.07 3.75
CA ILE A 61 -2.23 18.73 5.03
C ILE A 61 -3.56 18.88 5.79
N LYS A 62 -3.66 18.24 6.95
CA LYS A 62 -4.81 18.42 7.86
C LYS A 62 -4.63 19.68 8.71
N ARG A 63 -5.74 20.21 9.25
CA ARG A 63 -5.75 21.35 10.19
C ARG A 63 -5.10 22.63 9.65
N ARG A 64 -5.24 22.89 8.33
CA ARG A 64 -4.64 24.04 7.64
C ARG A 64 -4.98 25.39 8.28
N GLY A 65 -6.21 25.55 8.79
CA GLY A 65 -6.65 26.77 9.47
C GLY A 65 -5.80 27.10 10.70
N LYS A 66 -5.56 26.10 11.57
CA LYS A 66 -4.73 26.26 12.79
C LYS A 66 -3.24 26.50 12.48
N LEU A 67 -2.79 26.07 11.30
CA LEU A 67 -1.42 26.27 10.82
C LEU A 67 -1.21 27.63 10.13
N GLY A 68 -2.26 28.47 10.00
CA GLY A 68 -2.17 29.72 9.25
C GLY A 68 -1.96 29.50 7.74
N LEU A 69 -2.33 28.32 7.24
CA LEU A 69 -2.21 27.92 5.83
C LEU A 69 -3.51 28.13 5.05
N ILE A 70 -4.40 28.99 5.54
CA ILE A 70 -5.60 29.40 4.82
C ILE A 70 -5.66 30.93 4.82
N LYS A 71 -5.82 31.51 3.64
CA LYS A 71 -6.13 32.94 3.49
C LYS A 71 -7.58 33.05 3.03
N VAL A 72 -8.38 33.72 3.86
CA VAL A 72 -9.83 33.86 3.69
C VAL A 72 -10.15 35.30 3.25
N ASN A 73 -11.22 35.45 2.47
CA ASN A 73 -11.79 36.73 2.05
C ASN A 73 -10.75 37.66 1.39
N THR A 74 -10.20 37.20 0.27
CA THR A 74 -9.21 37.93 -0.54
C THR A 74 -9.64 38.02 -2.00
N ASP A 75 -9.14 39.00 -2.75
CA ASP A 75 -9.26 39.02 -4.20
C ASP A 75 -8.18 38.15 -4.89
N LEU A 76 -8.24 38.05 -6.22
CA LEU A 76 -7.27 37.29 -7.03
C LEU A 76 -5.83 37.78 -6.85
N ALA A 77 -5.62 39.09 -6.78
CA ALA A 77 -4.28 39.66 -6.60
C ALA A 77 -3.68 39.29 -5.24
N GLY A 78 -4.49 39.36 -4.17
CA GLY A 78 -4.09 38.93 -2.84
C GLY A 78 -3.86 37.42 -2.74
N ALA A 79 -4.67 36.60 -3.42
CA ALA A 79 -4.44 35.15 -3.52
C ALA A 79 -3.13 34.82 -4.23
N GLU A 80 -2.85 35.47 -5.37
CA GLU A 80 -1.61 35.32 -6.12
C GLU A 80 -0.39 35.71 -5.28
N GLN A 81 -0.43 36.86 -4.61
CA GLN A 81 0.65 37.31 -3.73
C GLN A 81 0.88 36.31 -2.58
N TRP A 82 -0.20 35.83 -1.95
CA TRP A 82 -0.11 34.89 -0.84
C TRP A 82 0.48 33.54 -1.26
N ILE A 83 0.12 33.05 -2.45
CA ILE A 83 0.69 31.83 -3.05
C ILE A 83 2.16 32.04 -3.39
N ARG A 84 2.53 33.12 -4.10
CA ARG A 84 3.93 33.40 -4.48
C ARG A 84 4.87 33.46 -3.26
N GLN A 85 4.37 33.95 -2.13
CA GLN A 85 5.14 33.99 -0.89
C GLN A 85 5.39 32.62 -0.25
N ARG A 86 4.65 31.57 -0.64
CA ARG A 86 4.70 30.23 -0.03
C ARG A 86 5.11 29.12 -0.99
N MET A 87 4.84 29.30 -2.28
CA MET A 87 5.19 28.36 -3.34
C MET A 87 6.69 28.03 -3.29
N GLY A 88 7.02 26.75 -3.31
CA GLY A 88 8.39 26.23 -3.27
C GLY A 88 9.10 26.39 -1.93
N LYS A 89 8.50 27.06 -0.93
CA LYS A 89 9.09 27.20 0.40
C LYS A 89 8.82 25.99 1.25
N GLU A 90 9.79 25.67 2.11
CA GLU A 90 9.65 24.61 3.09
C GLU A 90 8.66 25.00 4.18
N GLN A 91 7.83 24.03 4.56
CA GLN A 91 6.84 24.12 5.60
C GLN A 91 6.97 22.90 6.50
N GLU A 92 6.97 23.14 7.80
CA GLU A 92 6.94 22.11 8.82
C GLU A 92 5.49 21.89 9.27
N VAL A 93 5.06 20.63 9.29
CA VAL A 93 3.74 20.20 9.77
C VAL A 93 3.93 18.94 10.62
N GLY A 94 3.86 19.10 11.93
CA GLY A 94 4.18 18.01 12.87
C GLY A 94 5.63 17.58 12.71
N LYS A 95 5.87 16.30 12.39
CA LYS A 95 7.22 15.76 12.13
C LYS A 95 7.64 15.82 10.67
N ALA A 96 6.74 16.23 9.76
CA ALA A 96 7.00 16.27 8.34
C ALA A 96 7.48 17.64 7.90
N ARG A 97 8.49 17.68 7.04
CA ARG A 97 9.02 18.90 6.40
C ARG A 97 8.93 18.72 4.89
N GLY A 98 8.24 19.62 4.21
CA GLY A 98 8.02 19.53 2.77
C GLY A 98 7.79 20.89 2.13
N LYS A 99 7.88 20.97 0.80
CA LYS A 99 7.61 22.21 0.07
C LYS A 99 6.15 22.31 -0.33
N LEU A 100 5.58 23.52 -0.25
CA LEU A 100 4.24 23.80 -0.78
C LEU A 100 4.33 24.02 -2.29
N LYS A 101 3.75 23.10 -3.07
CA LYS A 101 3.81 23.06 -4.54
C LYS A 101 2.44 23.12 -5.21
N ASN A 102 1.37 22.85 -4.46
CA ASN A 102 0.00 22.80 -5.00
C ASN A 102 -0.97 23.51 -4.06
N PHE A 103 -1.78 24.40 -4.62
CA PHE A 103 -2.77 25.21 -3.93
C PHE A 103 -4.13 25.09 -4.59
N LEU A 104 -5.17 25.34 -3.81
CA LEU A 104 -6.56 25.37 -4.23
C LEU A 104 -7.13 26.76 -3.93
N ILE A 105 -7.72 27.38 -4.95
CA ILE A 105 -8.47 28.64 -4.82
C ILE A 105 -9.95 28.33 -4.98
N GLU A 106 -10.78 28.85 -4.07
CA GLU A 106 -12.23 28.65 -4.06
C GLU A 106 -12.96 29.97 -3.75
N PRO A 107 -14.23 30.14 -4.12
CA PRO A 107 -15.03 31.27 -3.67
C PRO A 107 -15.14 31.30 -2.14
N PHE A 108 -15.02 32.50 -1.57
CA PHE A 108 -15.37 32.74 -0.18
C PHE A 108 -16.89 32.71 -0.02
N ILE A 109 -17.37 31.83 0.85
CA ILE A 109 -18.77 31.73 1.24
C ILE A 109 -18.90 32.44 2.58
N ARG A 110 -19.67 33.53 2.63
CA ARG A 110 -20.00 34.20 3.88
C ARG A 110 -21.07 33.38 4.59
N HIS A 111 -20.79 32.98 5.83
CA HIS A 111 -21.68 32.17 6.66
C HIS A 111 -21.39 32.46 8.13
N GLU A 112 -22.36 32.14 8.99
CA GLU A 112 -22.22 32.21 10.44
C GLU A 112 -21.68 30.88 11.00
N PRO A 113 -20.97 30.87 12.14
CA PRO A 113 -20.45 29.63 12.74
C PRO A 113 -21.54 28.57 13.03
N THR A 114 -22.77 29.01 13.32
CA THR A 114 -23.93 28.13 13.53
C THR A 114 -24.42 27.42 12.27
N GLU A 115 -23.91 27.80 11.10
CA GLU A 115 -24.20 27.15 9.82
C GLU A 115 -23.15 26.08 9.48
N GLU A 116 -22.04 25.98 10.21
CA GLU A 116 -21.04 24.94 10.02
C GLU A 116 -21.45 23.64 10.71
N ALA A 117 -21.50 22.55 9.96
CA ALA A 117 -21.67 21.19 10.44
C ALA A 117 -20.48 20.30 10.04
N TYR A 118 -20.47 19.07 10.52
CA TYR A 118 -19.47 18.05 10.21
C TYR A 118 -20.16 16.78 9.70
N VAL A 119 -19.61 16.18 8.65
CA VAL A 119 -20.00 14.83 8.22
C VAL A 119 -18.76 14.02 7.83
N CYS A 120 -18.71 12.76 8.25
CA CYS A 120 -17.68 11.83 7.85
C CYS A 120 -18.27 10.44 7.60
N ILE A 121 -17.80 9.77 6.56
CA ILE A 121 -18.15 8.39 6.22
C ILE A 121 -16.85 7.59 6.12
N TYR A 122 -16.79 6.44 6.80
CA TYR A 122 -15.62 5.57 6.71
C TYR A 122 -16.00 4.09 6.87
N SER A 123 -15.20 3.20 6.27
CA SER A 123 -15.47 1.76 6.28
C SER A 123 -14.80 1.05 7.45
N GLU A 124 -15.55 0.18 8.10
CA GLU A 124 -15.09 -0.84 9.04
C GLU A 124 -15.29 -2.25 8.43
N ARG A 125 -14.82 -3.30 9.10
CA ARG A 125 -14.86 -4.66 8.56
C ARG A 125 -16.28 -5.15 8.23
N HIS A 126 -17.27 -4.74 9.01
CA HIS A 126 -18.63 -5.27 8.96
C HIS A 126 -19.69 -4.20 8.72
N ALA A 127 -19.29 -2.95 8.54
CA ALA A 127 -20.20 -1.83 8.34
C ALA A 127 -19.46 -0.63 7.74
N ASP A 128 -20.20 0.23 7.07
CA ASP A 128 -19.81 1.62 6.87
C ASP A 128 -20.39 2.48 7.99
N VAL A 129 -19.66 3.50 8.42
CA VAL A 129 -20.04 4.35 9.55
C VAL A 129 -20.19 5.78 9.07
N ILE A 130 -21.36 6.38 9.35
CA ILE A 130 -21.61 7.80 9.16
C ILE A 130 -21.52 8.50 10.52
N LEU A 131 -20.69 9.53 10.59
CA LEU A 131 -20.57 10.46 11.70
C LEU A 131 -21.17 11.81 11.30
N PHE A 132 -21.92 12.42 12.20
CA PHE A 132 -22.45 13.78 12.02
C PHE A 132 -22.33 14.60 13.30
N HIS A 133 -21.98 15.87 13.18
CA HIS A 133 -22.03 16.82 14.29
C HIS A 133 -22.59 18.18 13.81
N HIS A 134 -23.48 18.78 14.59
CA HIS A 134 -24.16 20.02 14.24
C HIS A 134 -23.27 21.27 14.32
N GLU A 135 -22.16 21.20 15.08
CA GLU A 135 -21.11 22.22 15.09
C GLU A 135 -19.87 21.68 14.36
N GLY A 136 -19.53 22.29 13.23
CA GLY A 136 -18.36 21.97 12.41
C GLY A 136 -17.15 22.86 12.69
N GLY A 137 -16.23 22.87 11.73
CA GLY A 137 -15.16 23.86 11.65
C GLY A 137 -13.87 23.49 12.38
N VAL A 138 -13.00 24.48 12.51
CA VAL A 138 -11.64 24.31 13.06
C VAL A 138 -11.63 24.01 14.57
N ASP A 139 -12.70 24.36 15.28
CA ASP A 139 -12.78 24.32 16.75
C ASP A 139 -13.58 23.14 17.31
N ILE A 140 -14.06 22.23 16.46
CA ILE A 140 -14.82 21.03 16.85
C ILE A 140 -14.10 20.16 17.90
N GLY A 141 -12.76 20.17 17.90
CA GLY A 141 -11.94 19.43 18.86
C GLY A 141 -11.89 17.94 18.56
N ASP A 142 -12.19 17.11 19.56
CA ASP A 142 -12.30 15.65 19.40
C ASP A 142 -13.70 15.29 18.86
N VAL A 143 -13.81 15.24 17.54
CA VAL A 143 -15.07 14.98 16.85
C VAL A 143 -15.57 13.55 17.06
N ASP A 144 -14.68 12.57 17.21
CA ASP A 144 -15.06 11.16 17.35
C ASP A 144 -15.82 10.91 18.66
N ALA A 145 -15.53 11.69 19.71
CA ALA A 145 -16.23 11.63 20.98
C ALA A 145 -17.57 12.39 20.99
N LYS A 146 -17.75 13.36 20.10
CA LYS A 146 -18.92 14.27 20.08
C LYS A 146 -19.94 13.90 19.01
N ALA A 147 -19.49 13.39 17.88
CA ALA A 147 -20.34 13.13 16.72
C ALA A 147 -21.34 12.01 16.99
N LEU A 148 -22.55 12.22 16.49
CA LEU A 148 -23.56 11.18 16.41
C LEU A 148 -23.13 10.16 15.36
N ARG A 149 -23.36 8.88 15.65
CA ARG A 149 -22.87 7.74 14.87
C ARG A 149 -24.00 6.88 14.36
N LEU A 150 -23.97 6.55 13.08
CA LEU A 150 -24.84 5.58 12.44
C LEU A 150 -24.00 4.52 11.72
N SER A 151 -24.10 3.27 12.14
CA SER A 151 -23.43 2.13 11.49
C SER A 151 -24.39 1.45 10.52
N ILE A 152 -23.94 1.23 9.28
CA ILE A 152 -24.69 0.58 8.19
C ILE A 152 -23.99 -0.76 7.90
N PRO A 153 -24.55 -1.89 8.36
CA PRO A 153 -23.97 -3.20 8.11
C PRO A 153 -23.74 -3.48 6.62
N VAL A 154 -22.74 -4.31 6.30
CA VAL A 154 -22.52 -4.81 4.94
C VAL A 154 -23.80 -5.47 4.42
N GLU A 155 -24.10 -5.27 3.13
CA GLU A 155 -25.34 -5.73 2.45
C GLU A 155 -26.66 -5.11 2.95
N SER A 156 -26.60 -4.10 3.82
CA SER A 156 -27.78 -3.34 4.24
C SER A 156 -27.94 -2.00 3.53
N CYS A 157 -29.15 -1.45 3.55
CA CYS A 157 -29.47 -0.14 2.98
C CYS A 157 -29.54 0.92 4.09
N LEU A 158 -29.15 2.15 3.74
CA LEU A 158 -29.30 3.31 4.62
C LEU A 158 -30.78 3.69 4.77
N SER A 159 -31.26 3.76 6.02
CA SER A 159 -32.60 4.26 6.35
C SER A 159 -32.60 5.78 6.45
N LEU A 160 -33.53 6.44 5.75
CA LEU A 160 -33.69 7.90 5.81
C LEU A 160 -34.19 8.35 7.20
N ASP A 161 -35.05 7.55 7.83
CA ASP A 161 -35.56 7.81 9.17
C ASP A 161 -34.43 7.73 10.19
N ASP A 162 -33.51 6.77 10.03
CA ASP A 162 -32.34 6.66 10.91
C ASP A 162 -31.41 7.89 10.79
N ILE A 163 -31.24 8.47 9.60
CA ILE A 163 -30.48 9.73 9.46
C ILE A 163 -31.17 10.83 10.28
N GLN A 164 -32.48 10.99 10.11
CA GLN A 164 -33.23 12.05 10.77
C GLN A 164 -33.26 11.88 12.30
N GLU A 165 -33.51 10.67 12.77
CA GLU A 165 -33.72 10.35 14.19
C GLU A 165 -32.42 10.14 14.97
N LYS A 166 -31.34 9.67 14.32
CA LYS A 166 -30.07 9.35 15.01
C LYS A 166 -28.97 10.37 14.75
N LEU A 167 -28.86 10.90 13.52
CA LEU A 167 -27.77 11.83 13.16
C LEU A 167 -28.17 13.29 13.29
N LEU A 168 -29.41 13.65 12.99
CA LEU A 168 -29.83 15.06 12.87
C LEU A 168 -30.61 15.59 14.09
N VAL A 169 -30.51 14.93 15.24
CA VAL A 169 -31.30 15.28 16.46
C VAL A 169 -31.14 16.74 16.87
N ALA A 170 -29.91 17.26 16.80
CA ALA A 170 -29.57 18.63 17.20
C ALA A 170 -29.76 19.67 16.07
N MET A 171 -30.18 19.27 14.87
CA MET A 171 -30.37 20.20 13.75
C MET A 171 -31.76 20.85 13.77
N PRO A 172 -31.89 22.12 13.32
CA PRO A 172 -33.20 22.75 13.13
C PRO A 172 -34.07 21.99 12.13
N GLU A 173 -35.37 21.89 12.43
CA GLU A 173 -36.33 21.12 11.62
C GLU A 173 -36.39 21.58 10.15
N SER A 174 -36.21 22.89 9.91
CA SER A 174 -36.15 23.47 8.57
C SER A 174 -35.02 22.91 7.71
N LYS A 175 -33.91 22.49 8.32
CA LYS A 175 -32.70 22.01 7.62
C LYS A 175 -32.64 20.48 7.51
N LYS A 176 -33.40 19.74 8.33
CA LYS A 176 -33.32 18.27 8.40
C LYS A 176 -33.60 17.59 7.07
N LYS A 177 -34.70 17.93 6.39
CA LYS A 177 -35.05 17.29 5.10
C LYS A 177 -33.95 17.43 4.05
N MET A 178 -33.35 18.61 3.98
CA MET A 178 -32.24 18.89 3.06
C MET A 178 -31.01 18.05 3.41
N LEU A 179 -30.66 17.95 4.70
CA LEU A 179 -29.54 17.16 5.19
C LEU A 179 -29.75 15.64 5.02
N VAL A 180 -30.96 15.12 5.25
CA VAL A 180 -31.30 13.71 5.00
C VAL A 180 -31.03 13.36 3.53
N ASN A 181 -31.51 14.19 2.60
CA ASN A 181 -31.27 13.97 1.17
C ASN A 181 -29.78 14.06 0.82
N PHE A 182 -29.05 15.04 1.39
CA PHE A 182 -27.62 15.19 1.15
C PHE A 182 -26.81 14.00 1.66
N ILE A 183 -27.00 13.59 2.93
CA ILE A 183 -26.27 12.48 3.56
C ILE A 183 -26.59 11.16 2.84
N SER A 184 -27.84 10.93 2.46
CA SER A 184 -28.22 9.74 1.68
C SER A 184 -27.54 9.69 0.31
N SER A 185 -27.56 10.80 -0.45
CA SER A 185 -26.87 10.88 -1.74
C SER A 185 -25.35 10.80 -1.60
N LEU A 186 -24.79 11.36 -0.53
CA LEU A 186 -23.36 11.30 -0.24
C LEU A 186 -22.92 9.85 0.09
N TYR A 187 -23.71 9.13 0.88
CA TYR A 187 -23.46 7.71 1.16
C TYR A 187 -23.58 6.85 -0.09
N LYS A 188 -24.59 7.09 -0.93
CA LYS A 188 -24.71 6.41 -2.22
C LYS A 188 -23.47 6.63 -3.09
N LEU A 189 -23.00 7.88 -3.20
CA LEU A 189 -21.77 8.20 -3.93
C LEU A 189 -20.54 7.52 -3.32
N TYR A 190 -20.46 7.49 -1.98
CA TYR A 190 -19.38 6.82 -1.25
C TYR A 190 -19.27 5.35 -1.65
N CYS A 191 -20.40 4.62 -1.66
CA CYS A 191 -20.43 3.22 -2.09
C CYS A 191 -20.18 3.05 -3.60
N ASP A 192 -20.88 3.81 -4.44
CA ASP A 192 -20.83 3.67 -5.91
C ASP A 192 -19.42 3.96 -6.47
N LEU A 193 -18.67 4.85 -5.81
CA LEU A 193 -17.30 5.22 -6.20
C LEU A 193 -16.21 4.58 -5.33
N TYR A 194 -16.53 3.58 -4.51
CA TYR A 194 -15.55 2.84 -3.71
C TYR A 194 -14.66 3.73 -2.84
N PHE A 195 -15.26 4.73 -2.19
CA PHE A 195 -14.59 5.45 -1.11
C PHE A 195 -14.41 4.52 0.10
N THR A 196 -13.34 4.75 0.85
CA THR A 196 -13.06 4.07 2.13
C THR A 196 -13.01 5.07 3.29
N TYR A 197 -12.94 6.35 2.96
CA TYR A 197 -12.97 7.48 3.89
C TYR A 197 -13.41 8.72 3.12
N LEU A 198 -14.34 9.49 3.67
CA LEU A 198 -14.83 10.75 3.12
C LEU A 198 -15.24 11.66 4.28
N GLU A 199 -14.51 12.74 4.50
CA GLU A 199 -14.71 13.72 5.57
C GLU A 199 -14.97 15.09 4.95
N VAL A 200 -16.05 15.76 5.34
CA VAL A 200 -16.36 17.14 4.99
C VAL A 200 -16.39 17.98 6.26
N ASN A 201 -15.44 18.92 6.39
CA ASN A 201 -15.32 19.75 7.58
C ASN A 201 -14.69 21.15 7.32
N PRO A 202 -15.47 22.24 7.28
CA PRO A 202 -16.90 22.31 7.57
C PRO A 202 -17.78 21.98 6.35
N LEU A 203 -18.96 21.42 6.65
CA LEU A 203 -20.12 21.39 5.78
C LEU A 203 -20.98 22.61 6.12
N VAL A 204 -21.07 23.61 5.24
CA VAL A 204 -21.89 24.79 5.51
C VAL A 204 -23.32 24.54 5.05
N VAL A 205 -24.27 24.70 5.95
CA VAL A 205 -25.71 24.46 5.76
C VAL A 205 -26.46 25.77 5.97
N THR A 206 -26.73 26.46 4.86
CA THR A 206 -27.60 27.65 4.84
C THR A 206 -29.08 27.22 4.85
N ASP A 207 -30.02 28.15 4.75
CA ASP A 207 -31.44 27.81 4.72
C ASP A 207 -31.85 27.08 3.43
N ASP A 208 -31.20 27.40 2.31
CA ASP A 208 -31.59 26.90 0.97
C ASP A 208 -30.54 25.97 0.33
N SER A 209 -29.32 25.92 0.86
CA SER A 209 -28.17 25.32 0.16
C SER A 209 -27.09 24.76 1.09
N ILE A 210 -26.39 23.75 0.59
CA ILE A 210 -25.26 23.08 1.24
C ILE A 210 -23.98 23.36 0.45
N TYR A 211 -22.92 23.73 1.15
CA TYR A 211 -21.59 24.00 0.59
C TYR A 211 -20.54 23.11 1.26
N VAL A 212 -19.75 22.41 0.44
CA VAL A 212 -18.63 21.57 0.88
C VAL A 212 -17.36 22.42 0.89
N LEU A 213 -17.00 22.99 2.05
CA LEU A 213 -15.87 23.91 2.14
C LEU A 213 -14.52 23.19 2.25
N ASP A 214 -14.48 22.04 2.92
CA ASP A 214 -13.30 21.16 2.94
C ASP A 214 -13.72 19.72 2.61
N LEU A 215 -12.81 18.97 2.00
CA LEU A 215 -12.99 17.55 1.73
C LEU A 215 -11.66 16.80 1.87
N ALA A 216 -11.64 15.81 2.75
CA ALA A 216 -10.56 14.83 2.84
C ALA A 216 -11.11 13.44 2.51
N ALA A 217 -10.50 12.74 1.56
CA ALA A 217 -11.05 11.46 1.11
C ALA A 217 -9.98 10.43 0.74
N LYS A 218 -10.37 9.15 0.77
CA LYS A 218 -9.59 8.01 0.31
C LYS A 218 -10.45 7.09 -0.56
N LEU A 219 -9.88 6.62 -1.66
CA LEU A 219 -10.47 5.60 -2.55
C LEU A 219 -9.79 4.26 -2.34
N ASP A 220 -10.50 3.15 -2.47
CA ASP A 220 -9.85 1.84 -2.62
C ASP A 220 -9.24 1.72 -4.00
N SER A 221 -7.94 1.99 -4.15
CA SER A 221 -7.29 2.01 -5.47
C SER A 221 -7.35 0.67 -6.20
N THR A 222 -7.74 -0.43 -5.54
CA THR A 222 -7.94 -1.72 -6.18
C THR A 222 -9.24 -1.81 -6.99
N ALA A 223 -10.18 -0.88 -6.77
CA ALA A 223 -11.42 -0.76 -7.54
C ALA A 223 -11.26 0.01 -8.87
N ASP A 224 -10.04 0.40 -9.26
CA ASP A 224 -9.79 1.13 -10.52
C ASP A 224 -10.45 0.45 -11.72
N PHE A 225 -10.32 -0.88 -11.85
CA PHE A 225 -10.90 -1.62 -12.97
C PHE A 225 -12.43 -1.57 -13.03
N ILE A 226 -13.10 -1.33 -11.90
CA ILE A 226 -14.56 -1.15 -11.81
C ILE A 226 -14.92 0.31 -12.07
N CYS A 227 -14.21 1.22 -11.41
CA CYS A 227 -14.58 2.63 -11.35
C CYS A 227 -13.89 3.50 -12.41
N ARG A 228 -13.03 2.98 -13.29
CA ARG A 228 -12.23 3.77 -14.24
C ARG A 228 -13.05 4.78 -15.05
N GLN A 229 -14.23 4.39 -15.50
CA GLN A 229 -15.13 5.28 -16.26
C GLN A 229 -15.69 6.41 -15.39
N ALA A 230 -15.98 6.13 -14.11
CA ALA A 230 -16.53 7.11 -13.18
C ALA A 230 -15.43 7.98 -12.57
N TRP A 231 -14.26 7.44 -12.28
CA TRP A 231 -13.14 8.15 -11.69
C TRP A 231 -12.43 9.03 -12.71
N GLY A 232 -12.17 8.52 -13.91
CA GLY A 232 -11.19 9.09 -14.83
C GLY A 232 -9.75 8.79 -14.36
N ASP A 233 -8.80 9.61 -14.77
CA ASP A 233 -7.42 9.49 -14.32
C ASP A 233 -7.25 10.11 -12.92
N ILE A 234 -6.99 9.28 -11.92
CA ILE A 234 -6.80 9.71 -10.52
C ILE A 234 -5.31 9.79 -10.18
N ASP A 235 -4.87 10.98 -9.76
CA ASP A 235 -3.57 11.17 -9.10
C ASP A 235 -3.68 10.86 -7.59
N TYR A 236 -2.76 10.04 -7.09
CA TYR A 236 -2.66 9.70 -5.68
C TYR A 236 -1.44 10.40 -5.08
N PRO A 237 -1.59 11.60 -4.49
CA PRO A 237 -0.45 12.37 -3.98
C PRO A 237 0.25 11.62 -2.83
N PRO A 238 1.59 11.72 -2.72
CA PRO A 238 2.29 11.22 -1.55
C PRO A 238 1.89 12.03 -0.30
N PRO A 239 2.09 11.48 0.90
CA PRO A 239 1.94 12.23 2.14
C PRO A 239 2.81 13.50 2.13
N PHE A 240 2.33 14.57 2.75
CA PHE A 240 3.11 15.80 2.89
C PHE A 240 4.48 15.53 3.51
N GLY A 241 5.52 16.17 2.96
CA GLY A 241 6.92 15.95 3.34
C GLY A 241 7.68 14.99 2.44
N ARG A 242 7.00 14.31 1.52
CA ARG A 242 7.63 13.47 0.50
C ARG A 242 7.34 14.01 -0.89
N ASP A 243 8.37 13.97 -1.73
CA ASP A 243 8.24 14.30 -3.14
C ASP A 243 7.69 13.09 -3.91
N ALA A 244 6.90 13.37 -4.95
CA ALA A 244 6.52 12.37 -5.94
C ALA A 244 7.68 12.21 -6.91
N TYR A 245 8.13 10.97 -7.11
CA TYR A 245 9.21 10.67 -8.04
C TYR A 245 8.70 9.97 -9.31
N PRO A 246 9.23 10.31 -10.49
CA PRO A 246 8.84 9.63 -11.73
C PRO A 246 9.16 8.13 -11.69
N GLU A 247 10.20 7.72 -10.95
CA GLU A 247 10.54 6.32 -10.75
C GLU A 247 9.49 5.57 -9.91
N GLU A 248 8.88 6.21 -8.91
CA GLU A 248 7.76 5.61 -8.15
C GLU A 248 6.54 5.41 -9.05
N ALA A 249 6.23 6.40 -9.91
CA ALA A 249 5.14 6.33 -10.87
C ALA A 249 5.38 5.23 -11.93
N TYR A 250 6.62 5.08 -12.40
CA TYR A 250 6.98 4.01 -13.34
C TYR A 250 6.78 2.61 -12.74
N ILE A 251 7.20 2.39 -11.49
CA ILE A 251 6.96 1.11 -10.81
C ILE A 251 5.46 0.89 -10.56
N ALA A 252 4.70 1.92 -10.20
CA ALA A 252 3.25 1.81 -10.04
C ALA A 252 2.53 1.46 -11.35
N ASP A 253 3.01 1.97 -12.49
CA ASP A 253 2.50 1.59 -13.81
C ASP A 253 2.81 0.12 -14.15
N LEU A 254 4.03 -0.36 -13.88
CA LEU A 254 4.39 -1.78 -14.04
C LEU A 254 3.53 -2.71 -13.18
N ASP A 255 3.25 -2.31 -11.93
CA ASP A 255 2.39 -3.02 -10.98
C ASP A 255 0.95 -3.12 -11.48
N SER A 256 0.39 -2.03 -12.01
CA SER A 256 -0.98 -1.99 -12.56
C SER A 256 -1.20 -2.92 -13.75
N LYS A 257 -0.12 -3.27 -14.47
CA LYS A 257 -0.12 -4.11 -15.67
C LYS A 257 0.21 -5.57 -15.35
N SER A 258 0.26 -5.96 -14.08
CA SER A 258 0.65 -7.30 -13.65
C SER A 258 -0.27 -7.91 -12.60
N GLY A 259 -0.33 -9.24 -12.57
CA GLY A 259 -0.79 -9.98 -11.40
C GLY A 259 0.26 -10.13 -10.29
N ALA A 260 1.52 -9.78 -10.57
CA ALA A 260 2.57 -9.64 -9.57
C ALA A 260 2.48 -8.29 -8.86
N SER A 261 2.99 -8.20 -7.63
CA SER A 261 3.06 -6.96 -6.87
C SER A 261 4.46 -6.36 -7.02
N LEU A 262 4.53 -5.08 -7.39
CA LEU A 262 5.75 -4.30 -7.54
C LEU A 262 5.55 -2.95 -6.84
N LYS A 263 6.23 -2.73 -5.72
CA LYS A 263 6.11 -1.49 -4.94
C LYS A 263 7.45 -0.83 -4.77
N LEU A 264 7.50 0.48 -4.95
CA LEU A 264 8.67 1.30 -4.66
C LEU A 264 8.23 2.59 -3.98
N THR A 265 8.97 2.99 -2.96
CA THR A 265 8.73 4.16 -2.15
C THR A 265 10.08 4.72 -1.74
N ILE A 266 10.42 5.91 -2.24
CA ILE A 266 11.70 6.57 -1.97
C ILE A 266 11.57 7.36 -0.66
N LEU A 267 12.40 7.00 0.32
CA LEU A 267 12.40 7.58 1.66
C LEU A 267 13.48 8.66 1.79
N ASN A 268 14.72 8.31 1.46
CA ASN A 268 15.87 9.20 1.44
C ASN A 268 16.71 8.94 0.19
N LYS A 269 16.57 9.77 -0.84
CA LYS A 269 17.26 9.59 -2.12
C LYS A 269 18.79 9.55 -1.99
N SER A 270 19.36 10.26 -1.01
CA SER A 270 20.80 10.32 -0.76
C SER A 270 21.28 9.23 0.20
N GLY A 271 20.38 8.42 0.76
CA GLY A 271 20.70 7.32 1.67
C GLY A 271 21.57 6.25 1.00
N ARG A 272 22.47 5.65 1.80
CA ARG A 272 23.39 4.62 1.31
C ARG A 272 22.84 3.19 1.33
N ILE A 273 21.75 2.92 2.04
CA ILE A 273 21.19 1.57 2.21
C ILE A 273 19.99 1.40 1.28
N TRP A 274 20.17 0.62 0.22
CA TRP A 274 19.12 0.30 -0.75
C TRP A 274 18.63 -1.13 -0.57
N THR A 275 17.33 -1.34 -0.76
CA THR A 275 16.69 -2.65 -0.60
C THR A 275 15.97 -3.06 -1.89
N MET A 276 16.12 -4.32 -2.26
CA MET A 276 15.38 -4.97 -3.35
C MET A 276 14.89 -6.32 -2.82
N VAL A 277 13.86 -6.27 -1.97
CA VAL A 277 13.41 -7.42 -1.17
C VAL A 277 12.18 -8.06 -1.79
N ALA A 278 12.17 -9.39 -1.79
CA ALA A 278 11.09 -10.15 -2.39
C ALA A 278 10.07 -10.65 -1.35
N GLY A 279 8.84 -10.14 -1.43
CA GLY A 279 7.72 -10.43 -0.53
C GLY A 279 7.44 -9.28 0.46
N GLY A 280 6.18 -8.81 0.50
CA GLY A 280 5.76 -7.71 1.38
C GLY A 280 6.00 -7.93 2.88
N GLY A 281 5.80 -9.15 3.40
CA GLY A 281 6.15 -9.43 4.80
C GLY A 281 7.65 -9.40 5.06
N ALA A 282 8.46 -9.87 4.10
CA ALA A 282 9.91 -9.85 4.22
C ALA A 282 10.44 -8.42 4.14
N SER A 283 9.98 -7.59 3.19
CA SER A 283 10.46 -6.21 3.04
C SER A 283 10.30 -5.37 4.31
N VAL A 284 9.19 -5.56 5.04
CA VAL A 284 8.99 -4.95 6.37
C VAL A 284 10.05 -5.44 7.36
N ILE A 285 10.22 -6.75 7.51
CA ILE A 285 11.20 -7.32 8.46
C ILE A 285 12.64 -6.89 8.16
N TYR A 286 13.02 -6.78 6.89
CA TYR A 286 14.33 -6.24 6.49
C TYR A 286 14.46 -4.76 6.87
N SER A 287 13.41 -3.96 6.65
CA SER A 287 13.38 -2.53 7.01
C SER A 287 13.49 -2.34 8.52
N ASP A 288 12.73 -3.11 9.31
CA ASP A 288 12.80 -3.11 10.77
C ASP A 288 14.21 -3.44 11.25
N THR A 289 14.84 -4.48 10.69
CA THR A 289 16.21 -4.86 11.05
C THR A 289 17.23 -3.75 10.71
N ILE A 290 17.05 -3.06 9.58
CA ILE A 290 17.91 -1.92 9.21
C ILE A 290 17.75 -0.79 10.23
N CYS A 291 16.51 -0.46 10.59
CA CYS A 291 16.20 0.56 11.58
C CYS A 291 16.76 0.21 12.96
N ASP A 292 16.60 -1.04 13.41
CA ASP A 292 17.10 -1.55 14.70
C ASP A 292 18.62 -1.46 14.80
N TYR A 293 19.33 -1.63 13.67
CA TYR A 293 20.79 -1.42 13.61
C TYR A 293 21.22 0.05 13.50
N GLY A 294 20.28 0.99 13.58
CA GLY A 294 20.52 2.44 13.51
C GLY A 294 20.61 2.98 12.09
N GLY A 295 20.21 2.20 11.07
CA GLY A 295 20.28 2.58 9.66
C GLY A 295 19.10 3.39 9.14
N ALA A 296 18.17 3.84 10.01
CA ALA A 296 16.92 4.48 9.59
C ALA A 296 17.13 5.75 8.75
N SER A 297 18.09 6.61 9.11
CA SER A 297 18.41 7.84 8.35
C SER A 297 19.05 7.55 7.00
N GLU A 298 19.69 6.38 6.85
CA GLU A 298 20.42 5.97 5.65
C GLU A 298 19.61 5.03 4.75
N LEU A 299 18.40 4.63 5.17
CA LEU A 299 17.50 3.79 4.40
C LEU A 299 16.90 4.59 3.25
N ALA A 300 17.30 4.24 2.03
CA ALA A 300 16.97 5.04 0.86
C ALA A 300 15.56 4.78 0.33
N ASN A 301 15.13 3.52 0.36
CA ASN A 301 13.85 3.10 -0.17
C ASN A 301 13.18 2.02 0.68
N TYR A 302 11.86 2.01 0.63
CA TYR A 302 11.02 0.87 0.97
C TYR A 302 10.37 0.35 -0.32
N GLY A 303 10.33 -0.96 -0.49
CA GLY A 303 9.75 -1.56 -1.67
C GLY A 303 9.75 -3.06 -1.60
N GLU A 304 8.97 -3.68 -2.47
CA GLU A 304 8.95 -5.13 -2.61
C GLU A 304 8.59 -5.54 -4.03
N TYR A 305 9.00 -6.77 -4.38
CA TYR A 305 8.45 -7.49 -5.51
C TYR A 305 7.95 -8.87 -5.06
N SER A 306 6.72 -9.23 -5.43
CA SER A 306 6.11 -10.51 -5.06
C SER A 306 5.02 -10.94 -6.04
N GLY A 307 4.35 -12.07 -5.80
CA GLY A 307 3.36 -12.59 -6.75
C GLY A 307 3.96 -13.20 -8.02
N ALA A 308 5.22 -13.66 -7.95
CA ALA A 308 5.95 -14.28 -9.06
C ALA A 308 6.06 -13.41 -10.33
N PRO A 309 6.73 -12.24 -10.24
CA PRO A 309 6.98 -11.42 -11.42
C PRO A 309 7.85 -12.15 -12.44
N SER A 310 7.72 -11.76 -13.70
CA SER A 310 8.54 -12.28 -14.78
C SER A 310 9.99 -11.80 -14.71
N GLU A 311 10.86 -12.41 -15.51
CA GLU A 311 12.24 -11.98 -15.69
C GLU A 311 12.32 -10.51 -16.13
N GLN A 312 11.51 -10.10 -17.13
CA GLN A 312 11.48 -8.73 -17.63
C GLN A 312 11.01 -7.73 -16.55
N GLN A 313 9.97 -8.08 -15.80
CA GLN A 313 9.45 -7.21 -14.74
C GLN A 313 10.47 -7.02 -13.62
N THR A 314 11.18 -8.10 -13.26
CA THR A 314 12.25 -8.02 -12.27
C THR A 314 13.42 -7.19 -12.79
N TYR A 315 13.75 -7.29 -14.09
CA TYR A 315 14.75 -6.45 -14.74
C TYR A 315 14.38 -4.96 -14.67
N GLU A 316 13.17 -4.55 -15.07
CA GLU A 316 12.76 -3.14 -15.04
C GLU A 316 12.73 -2.58 -13.61
N TYR A 317 12.28 -3.39 -12.65
CA TYR A 317 12.29 -3.04 -11.23
C TYR A 317 13.73 -2.85 -10.71
N ALA A 318 14.61 -3.81 -10.99
CA ALA A 318 16.01 -3.76 -10.59
C ALA A 318 16.73 -2.56 -11.23
N LYS A 319 16.57 -2.38 -12.55
CA LYS A 319 17.11 -1.24 -13.31
C LYS A 319 16.71 0.11 -12.70
N THR A 320 15.45 0.24 -12.28
CA THR A 320 14.97 1.47 -11.64
C THR A 320 15.70 1.75 -10.32
N ILE A 321 15.87 0.73 -9.46
CA ILE A 321 16.64 0.85 -8.22
C ILE A 321 18.11 1.19 -8.51
N LEU A 322 18.74 0.49 -9.46
CA LEU A 322 20.15 0.71 -9.82
C LEU A 322 20.37 2.11 -10.38
N SER A 323 19.44 2.61 -11.19
CA SER A 323 19.43 3.98 -11.69
C SER A 323 19.39 4.99 -10.54
N LEU A 324 18.45 4.83 -9.60
CA LEU A 324 18.31 5.72 -8.45
C LEU A 324 19.54 5.73 -7.55
N MET A 325 20.08 4.54 -7.20
CA MET A 325 21.21 4.44 -6.28
C MET A 325 22.53 4.93 -6.88
N THR A 326 22.61 5.10 -8.21
CA THR A 326 23.81 5.57 -8.93
C THR A 326 23.73 7.02 -9.44
N GLN A 327 22.85 7.85 -8.84
CA GLN A 327 22.77 9.28 -9.18
C GLN A 327 23.79 10.14 -8.42
N GLU A 328 24.05 9.83 -7.15
CA GLU A 328 24.98 10.56 -6.29
C GLU A 328 25.93 9.60 -5.56
N LYS A 329 27.21 9.97 -5.43
CA LYS A 329 28.18 9.19 -4.66
C LYS A 329 27.99 9.41 -3.16
N HIS A 330 28.24 8.36 -2.38
CA HIS A 330 28.25 8.41 -0.92
C HIS A 330 29.68 8.16 -0.40
N PRO A 331 30.20 8.93 0.59
CA PRO A 331 31.58 8.79 1.08
C PRO A 331 31.94 7.37 1.55
N GLU A 332 30.99 6.67 2.17
CA GLU A 332 31.15 5.30 2.67
C GLU A 332 30.77 4.21 1.65
N GLY A 333 30.62 4.58 0.37
CA GLY A 333 29.95 3.73 -0.62
C GLY A 333 28.49 3.46 -0.25
N LYS A 334 27.84 2.57 -1.00
CA LYS A 334 26.44 2.18 -0.80
C LYS A 334 26.30 0.67 -0.73
N VAL A 335 25.20 0.21 -0.14
CA VAL A 335 24.87 -1.22 -0.05
C VAL A 335 23.52 -1.51 -0.69
N LEU A 336 23.45 -2.60 -1.46
CA LEU A 336 22.19 -3.14 -1.98
C LEU A 336 21.88 -4.46 -1.29
N ILE A 337 20.75 -4.50 -0.58
CA ILE A 337 20.26 -5.68 0.13
C ILE A 337 19.18 -6.34 -0.73
N THR A 338 19.55 -7.42 -1.42
CA THR A 338 18.66 -8.21 -2.28
C THR A 338 18.21 -9.45 -1.52
N GLY A 339 17.19 -9.28 -0.68
CA GLY A 339 16.76 -10.28 0.29
C GLY A 339 15.40 -10.91 0.00
N GLY A 340 15.01 -11.84 0.85
CA GLY A 340 13.62 -12.22 1.03
C GLY A 340 13.42 -13.50 1.86
N GLY A 341 12.15 -13.81 2.12
CA GLY A 341 11.74 -15.09 2.70
C GLY A 341 11.99 -16.28 1.77
N ILE A 342 11.62 -17.48 2.22
CA ILE A 342 11.57 -18.66 1.35
C ILE A 342 10.32 -18.54 0.49
N ALA A 343 10.48 -18.39 -0.83
CA ALA A 343 9.34 -18.24 -1.72
C ALA A 343 8.58 -19.56 -1.87
N ASN A 344 7.25 -19.49 -1.88
CA ASN A 344 6.40 -20.65 -2.12
C ASN A 344 6.32 -20.99 -3.62
N PHE A 345 6.10 -19.99 -4.48
CA PHE A 345 5.80 -20.20 -5.90
C PHE A 345 6.60 -19.30 -6.86
N THR A 346 7.26 -18.24 -6.37
CA THR A 346 8.11 -17.38 -7.22
C THR A 346 9.35 -18.15 -7.68
N ASN A 347 9.57 -18.18 -9.00
CA ASN A 347 10.75 -18.80 -9.58
C ASN A 347 11.99 -17.91 -9.37
N VAL A 348 12.86 -18.32 -8.44
CA VAL A 348 14.04 -17.55 -8.04
C VAL A 348 15.03 -17.42 -9.20
N ALA A 349 15.21 -18.47 -10.00
CA ALA A 349 16.10 -18.41 -11.16
C ALA A 349 15.65 -17.35 -12.19
N ALA A 350 14.35 -17.31 -12.52
CA ALA A 350 13.83 -16.34 -13.51
C ALA A 350 13.95 -14.89 -13.01
N THR A 351 13.58 -14.63 -11.75
CA THR A 351 13.72 -13.29 -11.16
C THR A 351 15.18 -12.86 -11.06
N PHE A 352 16.09 -13.77 -10.68
CA PHE A 352 17.50 -13.46 -10.55
C PHE A 352 18.19 -13.25 -11.91
N LYS A 353 17.73 -13.88 -12.99
CA LYS A 353 18.19 -13.55 -14.35
C LYS A 353 17.89 -12.09 -14.70
N GLY A 354 16.70 -11.59 -14.39
CA GLY A 354 16.35 -10.18 -14.60
C GLY A 354 17.27 -9.23 -13.82
N ILE A 355 17.59 -9.58 -12.57
CA ILE A 355 18.55 -8.84 -11.74
C ILE A 355 19.95 -8.88 -12.36
N VAL A 356 20.43 -10.04 -12.80
CA VAL A 356 21.73 -10.22 -13.46
C VAL A 356 21.84 -9.32 -14.70
N THR A 357 20.79 -9.25 -15.52
CA THR A 357 20.74 -8.38 -16.70
C THR A 357 20.91 -6.90 -16.31
N ALA A 358 20.19 -6.45 -15.28
CA ALA A 358 20.31 -5.08 -14.78
C ALA A 358 21.70 -4.77 -14.19
N LEU A 359 22.27 -5.70 -13.41
CA LEU A 359 23.63 -5.56 -12.85
C LEU A 359 24.69 -5.45 -13.94
N THR A 360 24.55 -6.21 -15.02
CA THR A 360 25.47 -6.17 -16.16
C THR A 360 25.40 -4.83 -16.88
N GLU A 361 24.20 -4.30 -17.12
CA GLU A 361 23.99 -2.98 -17.75
C GLU A 361 24.57 -1.82 -16.90
N TYR A 362 24.47 -1.92 -15.57
CA TYR A 362 24.89 -0.85 -14.65
C TYR A 362 26.32 -1.03 -14.10
N GLN A 363 27.07 -2.03 -14.56
CA GLN A 363 28.37 -2.41 -14.00
C GLN A 363 29.30 -1.23 -13.70
N THR A 364 29.56 -0.38 -14.70
CA THR A 364 30.48 0.75 -14.58
C THR A 364 30.04 1.71 -13.48
N LYS A 365 28.75 2.05 -13.44
CA LYS A 365 28.19 2.93 -12.41
C LYS A 365 28.26 2.31 -11.02
N LEU A 366 28.06 1.00 -10.91
CA LEU A 366 28.13 0.28 -9.63
C LEU A 366 29.54 0.33 -9.02
N LEU A 367 30.57 0.17 -9.85
CA LEU A 367 31.97 0.29 -9.43
C LEU A 367 32.32 1.73 -9.05
N GLU A 368 31.92 2.72 -9.87
CA GLU A 368 32.18 4.14 -9.61
C GLU A 368 31.57 4.67 -8.32
N HIS A 369 30.46 4.07 -7.89
CA HIS A 369 29.72 4.42 -6.67
C HIS A 369 30.10 3.56 -5.46
N ASN A 370 31.07 2.65 -5.61
CA ASN A 370 31.52 1.74 -4.55
C ASN A 370 30.35 0.97 -3.91
N ILE A 371 29.56 0.28 -4.74
CA ILE A 371 28.37 -0.46 -4.31
C ILE A 371 28.73 -1.91 -3.97
N SER A 372 28.31 -2.35 -2.77
CA SER A 372 28.39 -3.76 -2.34
C SER A 372 26.99 -4.38 -2.25
N ILE A 373 26.86 -5.63 -2.72
CA ILE A 373 25.56 -6.31 -2.84
C ILE A 373 25.52 -7.51 -1.89
N TYR A 374 24.43 -7.63 -1.14
CA TYR A 374 24.19 -8.72 -0.20
C TYR A 374 22.91 -9.45 -0.59
N VAL A 375 23.02 -10.74 -0.87
CA VAL A 375 21.94 -11.54 -1.44
C VAL A 375 21.59 -12.69 -0.50
N ARG A 376 20.32 -12.80 -0.12
CA ARG A 376 19.80 -13.96 0.61
C ARG A 376 18.44 -14.34 0.07
N ARG A 377 18.34 -15.52 -0.54
CA ARG A 377 17.07 -16.01 -1.11
C ARG A 377 16.96 -17.52 -1.11
N ALA A 378 15.72 -18.00 -1.05
CA ALA A 378 15.34 -19.39 -1.20
C ALA A 378 13.95 -19.50 -1.83
N GLY A 379 13.59 -20.69 -2.33
CA GLY A 379 12.34 -20.97 -3.03
C GLY A 379 12.56 -21.80 -4.31
N PRO A 380 11.54 -21.96 -5.17
CA PRO A 380 11.68 -22.71 -6.42
C PRO A 380 12.89 -22.26 -7.26
N ASN A 381 13.76 -23.22 -7.61
CA ASN A 381 14.98 -23.03 -8.41
C ASN A 381 16.00 -22.04 -7.80
N TYR A 382 16.03 -21.90 -6.47
CA TYR A 382 16.95 -20.95 -5.83
C TYR A 382 18.43 -21.29 -6.02
N GLN A 383 18.80 -22.58 -6.08
CA GLN A 383 20.21 -22.97 -6.25
C GLN A 383 20.78 -22.38 -7.54
N GLU A 384 20.03 -22.51 -8.64
CA GLU A 384 20.41 -21.93 -9.93
C GLU A 384 20.43 -20.40 -9.87
N GLY A 385 19.43 -19.77 -9.24
CA GLY A 385 19.42 -18.32 -9.03
C GLY A 385 20.65 -17.82 -8.26
N LEU A 386 21.00 -18.45 -7.14
CA LEU A 386 22.17 -18.08 -6.35
C LEU A 386 23.47 -18.31 -7.13
N ARG A 387 23.56 -19.40 -7.91
CA ARG A 387 24.73 -19.69 -8.77
C ARG A 387 24.96 -18.56 -9.78
N ILE A 388 23.94 -18.18 -10.56
CA ILE A 388 24.09 -17.13 -11.59
C ILE A 388 24.49 -15.78 -11.00
N ILE A 389 24.04 -15.44 -9.78
CA ILE A 389 24.43 -14.21 -9.09
C ILE A 389 25.88 -14.28 -8.60
N ARG A 390 26.36 -15.44 -8.10
CA ARG A 390 27.77 -15.61 -7.74
C ARG A 390 28.68 -15.46 -8.95
N ASP A 391 28.31 -16.08 -10.07
CA ASP A 391 29.08 -16.04 -11.31
C ASP A 391 29.14 -14.62 -11.89
N VAL A 392 28.02 -13.87 -11.85
CA VAL A 392 28.01 -12.48 -12.31
C VAL A 392 28.86 -11.58 -11.40
N GLY A 393 28.86 -11.78 -10.08
CA GLY A 393 29.68 -10.99 -9.16
C GLY A 393 31.18 -11.11 -9.45
N LYS A 394 31.66 -12.33 -9.71
CA LYS A 394 33.06 -12.60 -10.11
C LYS A 394 33.41 -11.93 -11.44
N THR A 395 32.50 -12.02 -12.41
CA THR A 395 32.70 -11.47 -13.77
C THR A 395 32.71 -9.94 -13.76
N LEU A 396 31.76 -9.32 -13.05
CA LEU A 396 31.60 -7.87 -13.01
C LEU A 396 32.60 -7.18 -12.07
N ARG A 397 33.31 -7.95 -11.22
CA ARG A 397 34.21 -7.47 -10.16
C ARG A 397 33.50 -6.57 -9.14
N ILE A 398 32.20 -6.78 -8.94
CA ILE A 398 31.40 -6.11 -7.93
C ILE A 398 31.42 -6.98 -6.66
N PRO A 399 31.59 -6.41 -5.45
CA PRO A 399 31.48 -7.17 -4.22
C PRO A 399 30.05 -7.70 -4.05
N ILE A 400 29.82 -8.98 -4.34
CA ILE A 400 28.52 -9.66 -4.15
C ILE A 400 28.69 -10.82 -3.17
N HIS A 401 27.93 -10.79 -2.08
CA HIS A 401 27.92 -11.83 -1.04
C HIS A 401 26.60 -12.60 -1.09
N VAL A 402 26.65 -13.91 -1.34
CA VAL A 402 25.46 -14.72 -1.71
C VAL A 402 25.20 -15.86 -0.73
N PHE A 403 24.02 -15.82 -0.11
CA PHE A 403 23.58 -16.73 0.95
C PHE A 403 22.26 -17.44 0.60
N GLY A 404 22.12 -18.68 1.07
CA GLY A 404 20.93 -19.51 0.86
C GLY A 404 20.05 -19.65 2.10
N PRO A 405 19.21 -20.71 2.15
CA PRO A 405 18.29 -20.95 3.26
C PRO A 405 18.97 -21.28 4.58
N GLU A 406 20.22 -21.76 4.56
CA GLU A 406 21.04 -22.02 5.75
C GLU A 406 21.36 -20.75 6.55
N THR A 407 21.32 -19.59 5.90
CA THR A 407 21.54 -18.30 6.52
C THR A 407 20.22 -17.69 6.98
N HIS A 408 20.15 -17.23 8.24
CA HIS A 408 18.98 -16.54 8.78
C HIS A 408 18.60 -15.34 7.88
N MET A 409 17.30 -15.14 7.66
CA MET A 409 16.78 -14.21 6.65
C MET A 409 17.43 -12.82 6.74
N THR A 410 17.42 -12.21 7.91
CA THR A 410 17.91 -10.84 8.12
C THR A 410 19.40 -10.74 8.45
N ALA A 411 20.13 -11.87 8.48
CA ALA A 411 21.55 -11.89 8.81
C ALA A 411 22.39 -11.00 7.89
N ILE A 412 22.02 -10.93 6.61
CA ILE A 412 22.73 -10.13 5.62
C ILE A 412 22.65 -8.62 5.88
N VAL A 413 21.65 -8.15 6.64
CA VAL A 413 21.57 -6.74 7.06
C VAL A 413 22.71 -6.40 8.01
N GLY A 414 22.92 -7.22 9.04
CA GLY A 414 24.02 -7.03 9.97
C GLY A 414 25.39 -7.12 9.29
N MET A 415 25.52 -7.99 8.27
CA MET A 415 26.75 -8.09 7.48
C MET A 415 26.98 -6.80 6.65
N ALA A 416 25.94 -6.33 5.97
CA ALA A 416 26.00 -5.11 5.15
C ALA A 416 26.31 -3.84 5.96
N LEU A 417 25.84 -3.79 7.21
CA LEU A 417 26.06 -2.67 8.12
C LEU A 417 27.29 -2.84 9.03
N GLY A 418 28.11 -3.86 8.81
CA GLY A 418 29.33 -4.11 9.58
C GLY A 418 29.09 -4.50 11.06
N LYS A 419 27.87 -4.89 11.42
CA LYS A 419 27.48 -5.32 12.78
C LYS A 419 27.83 -6.77 13.08
N ARG A 420 28.09 -7.56 12.04
CA ARG A 420 28.55 -8.96 12.14
C ARG A 420 29.51 -9.30 11.00
N PRO A 421 30.46 -10.23 11.23
CA PRO A 421 31.35 -10.67 10.18
C PRO A 421 30.60 -11.42 9.08
N ILE A 422 31.12 -11.30 7.86
CA ILE A 422 30.72 -12.11 6.72
C ILE A 422 31.32 -13.51 6.94
N PRO A 423 30.50 -14.58 7.01
CA PRO A 423 31.00 -15.94 7.09
C PRO A 423 31.96 -16.20 5.92
N LYS A 424 33.12 -16.81 6.20
CA LYS A 424 33.96 -17.37 5.13
C LYS A 424 33.14 -18.47 4.47
N GLU A 425 33.02 -18.45 3.14
CA GLU A 425 32.22 -19.40 2.37
C GLU A 425 32.48 -20.83 2.89
N ALA A 426 31.47 -21.46 3.50
CA ALA A 426 31.46 -22.91 3.57
C ALA A 426 31.15 -23.35 2.15
N GLU A 427 32.15 -23.87 1.45
CA GLU A 427 32.00 -24.60 0.20
C GLU A 427 31.05 -25.79 0.42
N GLN A 428 29.75 -25.54 0.42
CA GLN A 428 28.73 -26.57 0.32
C GLN A 428 27.87 -26.25 -0.90
N GLU A 429 28.40 -26.64 -2.05
CA GLU A 429 27.59 -26.95 -3.21
C GLU A 429 26.66 -28.10 -2.83
N PHE A 430 25.44 -27.80 -2.39
CA PHE A 430 24.38 -28.80 -2.37
C PHE A 430 23.94 -29.06 -3.82
N SER A 431 24.71 -29.89 -4.51
CA SER A 431 24.27 -30.58 -5.73
C SER A 431 23.02 -31.39 -5.38
N THR A 432 21.93 -31.14 -6.10
CA THR A 432 20.63 -31.81 -5.98
C THR A 432 20.69 -33.31 -6.29
N ALA A 433 21.84 -33.85 -6.72
CA ALA A 433 21.99 -35.25 -7.10
C ALA A 433 21.87 -36.23 -5.92
N ASN A 434 22.16 -35.82 -4.68
CA ASN A 434 22.20 -36.76 -3.56
C ASN A 434 20.86 -37.00 -2.84
N PHE A 435 19.82 -36.21 -3.11
CA PHE A 435 18.49 -36.42 -2.52
C PHE A 435 17.58 -37.32 -3.38
N LEU A 436 17.89 -37.46 -4.68
CA LEU A 436 17.05 -38.17 -5.66
C LEU A 436 17.58 -39.55 -6.06
N LEU A 437 18.71 -40.02 -5.52
CA LEU A 437 19.25 -41.34 -5.81
C LEU A 437 18.94 -42.35 -4.68
N PRO A 438 18.38 -43.53 -4.98
CA PRO A 438 18.09 -44.58 -4.00
C PRO A 438 19.37 -45.34 -3.58
N GLY A 439 20.36 -44.62 -3.05
CA GLY A 439 21.67 -45.18 -2.64
C GLY A 439 22.28 -44.60 -1.36
N GLY A 440 21.68 -43.58 -0.74
CA GLY A 440 22.26 -42.87 0.40
C GLY A 440 22.08 -43.52 1.79
N GLN A 441 21.61 -44.76 1.91
CA GLN A 441 21.22 -45.35 3.20
C GLN A 441 22.35 -45.95 4.06
N ASN A 442 23.63 -45.77 3.72
CA ASN A 442 24.72 -46.52 4.38
C ASN A 442 25.74 -45.69 5.17
N GLN A 443 25.36 -44.56 5.78
CA GLN A 443 26.19 -43.92 6.80
C GLN A 443 25.38 -43.62 8.07
N ARG A 444 25.62 -44.45 9.10
CA ARG A 444 25.15 -44.23 10.48
C ARG A 444 25.84 -43.01 11.07
N ALA A 445 25.07 -41.96 11.38
CA ALA A 445 25.49 -40.92 12.30
C ALA A 445 25.18 -41.35 13.76
N PRO A 446 26.04 -41.04 14.74
CA PRO A 446 25.82 -41.42 16.13
C PRO A 446 24.75 -40.53 16.79
N SER A 447 23.81 -41.17 17.49
CA SER A 447 22.74 -40.52 18.26
C SER A 447 23.24 -40.15 19.67
N PRO A 448 22.93 -38.94 20.17
CA PRO A 448 22.93 -38.68 21.60
C PRO A 448 21.50 -38.70 22.17
N HIS A 449 21.35 -39.50 23.23
CA HIS A 449 20.37 -39.44 24.31
C HIS A 449 18.88 -39.64 24.03
N LYS A 450 18.44 -40.85 24.42
CA LYS A 450 17.07 -41.23 24.77
C LYS A 450 16.98 -41.21 26.30
N GLN A 451 16.28 -40.23 26.90
CA GLN A 451 15.61 -40.45 28.20
C GLN A 451 14.61 -39.32 28.55
N LEU A 452 13.42 -39.78 28.96
CA LEU A 452 12.40 -39.10 29.78
C LEU A 452 11.45 -38.12 29.07
N LEU A 453 10.47 -38.66 28.36
CA LEU A 453 9.15 -38.06 28.23
C LEU A 453 8.22 -38.76 29.23
N GLY A 454 8.08 -38.17 30.41
CA GLY A 454 6.97 -38.43 31.32
C GLY A 454 5.79 -37.58 30.89
N GLU A 455 4.61 -38.21 30.83
CA GLU A 455 3.32 -37.56 30.67
C GLU A 455 3.17 -36.41 31.68
N LYS A 456 3.02 -35.18 31.19
CA LYS A 456 2.43 -34.10 31.99
C LYS A 456 1.41 -33.35 31.16
N LEU A 457 0.19 -33.43 31.69
CA LEU A 457 -1.02 -32.69 31.39
C LEU A 457 -0.73 -31.23 30.98
N TYR A 458 -1.31 -30.83 29.86
CA TYR A 458 -1.57 -29.42 29.58
C TYR A 458 -2.68 -28.95 30.51
N ASN A 459 -2.31 -28.19 31.54
CA ASN A 459 -3.26 -27.41 32.32
C ASN A 459 -3.81 -26.28 31.44
N SER A 460 -5.13 -26.31 31.24
CA SER A 460 -5.93 -25.20 30.74
C SER A 460 -5.72 -23.97 31.63
N VAL A 461 -5.40 -22.84 31.01
CA VAL A 461 -5.45 -21.52 31.63
C VAL A 461 -6.92 -21.13 31.70
N ASP A 462 -7.42 -21.03 32.93
CA ASP A 462 -8.79 -20.60 33.23
C ASP A 462 -8.84 -19.06 33.11
N CYS A 463 -9.58 -18.57 32.11
CA CYS A 463 -9.93 -17.17 31.96
C CYS A 463 -11.44 -17.05 32.16
N GLY A 464 -11.82 -16.26 33.16
CA GLY A 464 -13.15 -16.21 33.75
C GLY A 464 -14.31 -15.85 32.81
N ASP A 465 -15.41 -16.55 33.08
CA ASP A 465 -16.82 -16.20 33.01
C ASP A 465 -17.30 -15.19 31.95
N GLY A 466 -17.96 -15.73 30.90
CA GLY A 466 -18.67 -14.95 29.89
C GLY A 466 -19.24 -15.82 28.76
N SER A 467 -20.48 -16.31 28.93
CA SER A 467 -21.37 -16.96 27.93
C SER A 467 -20.81 -18.17 27.16
N GLN A 468 -21.24 -19.37 27.56
CA GLN A 468 -21.00 -20.63 26.87
C GLN A 468 -21.69 -20.68 25.50
N GLY A 469 -20.92 -20.43 24.43
CA GLY A 469 -21.16 -21.01 23.12
C GLY A 469 -20.19 -22.16 22.92
N ASP A 470 -20.69 -23.40 22.86
CA ASP A 470 -19.91 -24.62 22.66
C ASP A 470 -19.35 -24.68 21.23
N HIS A 471 -18.29 -23.90 20.97
CA HIS A 471 -17.54 -24.00 19.72
C HIS A 471 -16.55 -25.15 19.80
N MET A 472 -17.06 -26.37 19.63
CA MET A 472 -16.24 -27.57 19.43
C MET A 472 -15.32 -27.33 18.22
N TYR A 473 -14.01 -27.23 18.46
CA TYR A 473 -13.01 -27.04 17.41
C TYR A 473 -13.07 -28.21 16.42
N ARG A 474 -13.62 -27.97 15.22
CA ARG A 474 -13.60 -28.95 14.12
C ARG A 474 -12.37 -28.68 13.26
N PRO A 475 -11.52 -29.69 12.99
CA PRO A 475 -10.37 -29.52 12.11
C PRO A 475 -10.85 -29.15 10.70
N LEU A 476 -10.29 -28.09 10.11
CA LEU A 476 -10.63 -27.66 8.75
C LEU A 476 -10.16 -28.66 7.70
N PHE A 477 -9.02 -29.32 7.93
CA PHE A 477 -8.40 -30.25 7.00
C PHE A 477 -8.02 -31.55 7.71
N THR A 478 -8.20 -32.66 7.01
CA THR A 478 -7.83 -34.02 7.42
C THR A 478 -7.14 -34.73 6.26
N SER A 479 -6.61 -35.94 6.50
CA SER A 479 -6.06 -36.82 5.44
C SER A 479 -7.10 -37.22 4.39
N GLU A 480 -8.39 -37.00 4.65
CA GLU A 480 -9.52 -37.33 3.77
C GLU A 480 -10.04 -36.10 3.01
N SER A 481 -9.57 -34.89 3.34
CA SER A 481 -10.07 -33.66 2.73
C SER A 481 -9.92 -33.65 1.20
N LYS A 482 -11.03 -33.36 0.52
CA LYS A 482 -11.10 -33.15 -0.93
C LYS A 482 -11.34 -31.69 -1.24
N SER A 483 -10.71 -31.21 -2.29
CA SER A 483 -10.78 -29.82 -2.75
C SER A 483 -11.17 -29.75 -4.22
N ILE A 484 -11.88 -28.67 -4.54
CA ILE A 484 -12.14 -28.23 -5.91
C ILE A 484 -11.26 -27.01 -6.14
N ILE A 485 -10.50 -27.00 -7.23
CA ILE A 485 -9.62 -25.88 -7.57
C ILE A 485 -10.28 -25.04 -8.67
N TRP A 486 -10.62 -23.78 -8.34
CA TRP A 486 -11.14 -22.85 -9.32
C TRP A 486 -9.98 -22.20 -10.09
N GLY A 487 -9.98 -22.32 -11.42
CA GLY A 487 -8.93 -21.80 -12.30
C GLY A 487 -8.01 -22.88 -12.88
N MET A 488 -7.38 -22.56 -14.02
CA MET A 488 -6.44 -23.46 -14.71
C MET A 488 -5.05 -23.42 -14.03
N GLN A 489 -4.90 -24.13 -12.90
CA GLN A 489 -3.71 -24.09 -12.04
C GLN A 489 -2.94 -25.42 -11.99
N THR A 490 -2.56 -25.95 -13.16
CA THR A 490 -1.96 -27.30 -13.28
C THR A 490 -0.71 -27.51 -12.42
N ARG A 491 0.19 -26.52 -12.33
CA ARG A 491 1.41 -26.63 -11.52
C ARG A 491 1.12 -26.69 -10.02
N ALA A 492 0.17 -25.89 -9.54
CA ALA A 492 -0.23 -25.90 -8.13
C ALA A 492 -0.89 -27.23 -7.77
N VAL A 493 -1.79 -27.72 -8.63
CA VAL A 493 -2.43 -29.03 -8.46
C VAL A 493 -1.37 -30.14 -8.43
N GLN A 494 -0.42 -30.17 -9.37
CA GLN A 494 0.64 -31.16 -9.33
C GLN A 494 1.44 -31.10 -8.02
N SER A 495 1.77 -29.89 -7.53
CA SER A 495 2.49 -29.73 -6.27
C SER A 495 1.69 -30.23 -5.05
N MET A 496 0.36 -30.05 -5.06
CA MET A 496 -0.53 -30.61 -4.03
C MET A 496 -0.53 -32.13 -4.06
N LEU A 497 -0.57 -32.74 -5.25
CA LEU A 497 -0.53 -34.19 -5.42
C LEU A 497 0.83 -34.79 -5.01
N ASP A 498 1.92 -34.11 -5.34
CA ASP A 498 3.26 -34.49 -4.91
C ASP A 498 3.36 -34.44 -3.37
N PHE A 499 2.81 -33.39 -2.75
CA PHE A 499 2.71 -33.27 -1.29
C PHE A 499 1.86 -34.39 -0.67
N ASP A 500 0.69 -34.67 -1.23
CA ASP A 500 -0.19 -35.74 -0.78
C ASP A 500 0.50 -37.12 -0.85
N PHE A 501 1.24 -37.37 -1.95
CA PHE A 501 1.97 -38.61 -2.15
C PHE A 501 3.10 -38.79 -1.12
N VAL A 502 3.90 -37.76 -0.86
CA VAL A 502 4.97 -37.85 0.17
C VAL A 502 4.40 -37.93 1.58
N CYS A 503 3.22 -37.36 1.82
CA CYS A 503 2.45 -37.52 3.06
C CYS A 503 1.77 -38.89 3.19
N ARG A 504 1.88 -39.75 2.17
CA ARG A 504 1.28 -41.10 2.12
C ARG A 504 -0.24 -41.09 2.27
N ARG A 505 -0.91 -40.11 1.67
CA ARG A 505 -2.37 -40.14 1.57
C ARG A 505 -2.81 -41.29 0.69
N GLU A 506 -3.97 -41.86 0.99
CA GLU A 506 -4.56 -42.93 0.17
C GLU A 506 -5.10 -42.40 -1.16
N GLU A 507 -5.57 -41.15 -1.15
CA GLU A 507 -6.15 -40.51 -2.33
C GLU A 507 -5.69 -39.05 -2.50
N PRO A 508 -5.70 -38.53 -3.74
CA PRO A 508 -5.49 -37.11 -4.05
C PRO A 508 -6.34 -36.14 -3.23
N SER A 509 -5.76 -35.01 -2.82
CA SER A 509 -6.49 -33.88 -2.23
C SER A 509 -7.39 -33.16 -3.24
N VAL A 510 -7.05 -33.20 -4.52
CA VAL A 510 -7.78 -32.47 -5.57
C VAL A 510 -8.74 -33.42 -6.28
N ALA A 511 -10.04 -33.14 -6.17
CA ALA A 511 -11.08 -33.95 -6.81
C ALA A 511 -11.37 -33.48 -8.25
N CYS A 512 -11.45 -32.17 -8.47
CA CYS A 512 -11.66 -31.60 -9.79
C CYS A 512 -11.19 -30.14 -9.88
N LEU A 513 -11.11 -29.63 -11.11
CA LEU A 513 -10.89 -28.23 -11.42
C LEU A 513 -12.16 -27.63 -12.05
N VAL A 514 -12.45 -26.38 -11.73
CA VAL A 514 -13.51 -25.59 -12.39
C VAL A 514 -12.85 -24.47 -13.18
N TYR A 515 -13.01 -24.47 -14.50
CA TYR A 515 -12.49 -23.43 -15.37
C TYR A 515 -13.53 -23.05 -16.44
N PRO A 516 -14.26 -21.94 -16.28
CA PRO A 516 -15.46 -21.64 -17.08
C PRO A 516 -15.16 -21.28 -18.54
N PHE A 517 -13.89 -21.12 -18.92
CA PHE A 517 -13.49 -20.72 -20.27
C PHE A 517 -13.22 -21.91 -21.21
N THR A 518 -13.39 -23.15 -20.74
CA THR A 518 -13.25 -24.37 -21.54
C THR A 518 -14.35 -25.37 -21.18
N GLY A 519 -14.81 -26.15 -22.17
CA GLY A 519 -15.71 -27.28 -21.90
C GLY A 519 -15.04 -28.42 -21.14
N ASP A 520 -15.85 -29.38 -20.74
CA ASP A 520 -15.42 -30.53 -19.95
C ASP A 520 -14.33 -31.34 -20.68
N HIS A 521 -13.21 -31.54 -19.99
CA HIS A 521 -12.11 -32.38 -20.46
C HIS A 521 -11.31 -32.91 -19.26
N LYS A 522 -10.40 -33.84 -19.53
CA LYS A 522 -9.51 -34.41 -18.51
C LYS A 522 -8.12 -33.82 -18.66
N LEU A 523 -7.52 -33.46 -17.54
CA LEU A 523 -6.11 -33.08 -17.45
C LEU A 523 -5.32 -34.25 -16.87
N LYS A 524 -4.09 -34.42 -17.33
CA LYS A 524 -3.18 -35.44 -16.81
C LYS A 524 -2.34 -34.86 -15.68
N PHE A 525 -2.21 -35.63 -14.61
CA PHE A 525 -1.38 -35.34 -13.46
C PHE A 525 -0.62 -36.62 -13.05
N TYR A 526 0.46 -36.44 -12.32
CA TYR A 526 1.23 -37.52 -11.73
C TYR A 526 0.81 -37.77 -10.28
N TRP A 527 0.80 -39.03 -9.88
CA TRP A 527 0.64 -39.47 -8.50
C TRP A 527 1.78 -40.45 -8.19
N GLY A 528 2.89 -39.90 -7.69
CA GLY A 528 4.14 -40.64 -7.57
C GLY A 528 4.97 -40.60 -8.85
N HIS A 529 4.86 -41.64 -9.69
CA HIS A 529 5.73 -41.85 -10.86
C HIS A 529 5.09 -41.46 -12.19
#